data_AF-A0A7C5Q7Z3-F1
#
_entry.id   AF-A0A7C5Q7Z3-F1
#
_cell.length_a   1.000
_cell.length_b   1.000
_cell.length_c   1.000
_cell.angle_alpha   90.00
_cell.angle_beta   90.00
_cell.angle_gamma   90.00
#
_symmetry.space_group_name_H-M   'P 1'
#
loop_
_entity.id
_entity.type
_entity.pdbx_description
1 polymer ?
#
loop_
_entity_poly.entity_id
_entity_poly.type
_entity_poly.pdbx_seq_one_letter_code
_entity_poly.pdbx_strand_id
1 'polypeptide(L)'
;MGLRVGIVGLPNVGKSTLFNALIRSARAQAANYPFCTIEPNIGAVEVPDERLVHIAKLEGSRKVTPTFIEFVDIAGLVKGASKGEGLGNQFLAHIREVDAVAMVLRCFEREGVVHVEGNVNPVRDAEVVELELIAKDLETVSRRLERVEKTARGGDASAKEELEHLLRIKEILEDLEPLRKHRGRLPEETLRYAEKTLFLLTVKPVMFVANIGEE
;
A
#
# COMPACT_ATOMS: atom_id res chain seq x y z
N MET A 1 8.21 -13.89 -7.17
CA MET A 1 7.30 -13.41 -6.12
C MET A 1 6.06 -12.84 -6.80
N GLY A 2 4.87 -13.15 -6.30
CA GLY A 2 3.63 -12.58 -6.80
C GLY A 2 3.48 -11.12 -6.34
N LEU A 3 2.67 -10.34 -7.07
CA LEU A 3 2.32 -8.97 -6.71
C LEU A 3 1.47 -8.99 -5.43
N ARG A 4 1.88 -8.24 -4.41
CA ARG A 4 1.13 -8.04 -3.16
C ARG A 4 0.47 -6.67 -3.13
N VAL A 5 -0.84 -6.64 -2.88
CA VAL A 5 -1.64 -5.41 -2.77
C VAL A 5 -2.19 -5.30 -1.36
N GLY A 6 -1.79 -4.26 -0.63
CA GLY A 6 -2.32 -3.96 0.69
C GLY A 6 -3.63 -3.18 0.59
N ILE A 7 -4.71 -3.71 1.15
CA ILE A 7 -5.98 -3.00 1.26
C ILE A 7 -5.93 -2.14 2.52
N VAL A 8 -6.04 -0.82 2.34
CA VAL A 8 -6.01 0.17 3.43
C VAL A 8 -7.26 1.04 3.37
N GLY A 9 -7.56 1.72 4.47
CA GLY A 9 -8.67 2.67 4.56
C GLY A 9 -8.99 2.96 6.02
N LEU A 10 -9.81 4.00 6.24
CA LEU A 10 -10.31 4.32 7.58
C LEU A 10 -11.23 3.21 8.10
N PRO A 11 -11.53 3.17 9.42
CA PRO A 11 -12.55 2.26 9.94
C PRO A 11 -13.91 2.44 9.24
N ASN A 12 -14.68 1.35 9.12
CA ASN A 12 -16.05 1.34 8.59
C ASN A 12 -16.21 1.75 7.11
N VAL A 13 -15.13 1.77 6.32
CA VAL A 13 -15.20 2.04 4.86
C VAL A 13 -15.60 0.83 4.00
N GLY A 14 -15.76 -0.35 4.61
CA GLY A 14 -16.08 -1.60 3.91
C GLY A 14 -14.87 -2.45 3.51
N LYS A 15 -13.68 -2.12 4.02
CA LYS A 15 -12.41 -2.84 3.78
C LYS A 15 -12.52 -4.36 3.99
N SER A 16 -12.97 -4.80 5.16
CA SER A 16 -13.10 -6.24 5.46
C SER A 16 -14.20 -6.91 4.63
N THR A 17 -15.25 -6.18 4.24
CA THR A 17 -16.28 -6.69 3.33
C THR A 17 -15.68 -6.96 1.95
N LEU A 18 -14.92 -6.00 1.40
CA LEU A 18 -14.21 -6.14 0.12
C LEU A 18 -13.22 -7.31 0.17
N PHE A 19 -12.38 -7.37 1.20
CA PHE A 19 -11.43 -8.47 1.37
C PHE A 19 -12.14 -9.82 1.42
N ASN A 20 -13.19 -9.95 2.25
CA ASN A 20 -13.96 -11.19 2.33
C ASN A 20 -14.70 -11.54 1.04
N ALA A 21 -15.07 -10.56 0.21
CA ALA A 21 -15.64 -10.82 -1.12
C ALA A 21 -14.58 -11.40 -2.05
N LEU A 22 -13.39 -10.77 -2.12
CA LEU A 22 -12.24 -11.24 -2.90
C LEU A 22 -11.81 -12.66 -2.49
N ILE A 23 -11.75 -12.94 -1.19
CA ILE A 23 -11.36 -14.27 -0.69
C ILE A 23 -12.46 -15.30 -0.90
N ARG A 24 -13.75 -14.93 -0.84
CA ARG A 24 -14.84 -15.87 -1.14
C ARG A 24 -14.86 -16.27 -2.62
N SER A 25 -14.66 -15.33 -3.54
CA SER A 25 -14.48 -15.66 -4.96
C SER A 25 -13.26 -16.56 -5.17
N ALA A 26 -12.16 -16.30 -4.46
CA ALA A 26 -10.97 -17.13 -4.52
C ALA A 26 -11.18 -18.53 -3.92
N ARG A 27 -11.82 -18.68 -2.75
CA ARG A 27 -12.07 -19.97 -2.09
C ARG A 27 -12.96 -20.91 -2.91
N ALA A 28 -13.88 -20.38 -3.70
CA ALA A 28 -14.68 -21.17 -4.63
C ALA A 28 -13.84 -21.79 -5.77
N GLN A 29 -12.66 -21.24 -6.06
CA GLN A 29 -11.77 -21.64 -7.17
C GLN A 29 -10.45 -22.28 -6.68
N ALA A 30 -9.98 -21.92 -5.49
CA ALA A 30 -8.65 -22.25 -4.94
C ALA A 30 -8.54 -23.61 -4.23
N ALA A 31 -9.63 -24.37 -4.10
CA ALA A 31 -9.59 -25.71 -3.51
C ALA A 31 -8.64 -26.70 -4.25
N ASN A 32 -8.14 -26.32 -5.43
CA ASN A 32 -7.32 -27.14 -6.31
C ASN A 32 -5.83 -26.71 -6.44
N TYR A 33 -5.34 -25.71 -5.69
CA TYR A 33 -3.98 -25.17 -5.89
C TYR A 33 -3.07 -25.25 -4.64
N PRO A 34 -2.04 -26.11 -4.63
CA PRO A 34 -1.23 -26.45 -3.45
C PRO A 34 -0.21 -25.39 -2.98
N PHE A 35 -0.38 -24.11 -3.31
CA PHE A 35 0.59 -23.05 -2.98
C PHE A 35 -0.03 -21.80 -2.34
N CYS A 36 -1.33 -21.81 -2.03
CA CYS A 36 -1.97 -20.68 -1.37
C CYS A 36 -1.80 -20.81 0.15
N THR A 37 -0.88 -20.05 0.73
CA THR A 37 -0.85 -19.84 2.19
C THR A 37 -2.06 -18.98 2.56
N ILE A 38 -2.96 -19.52 3.39
CA ILE A 38 -4.12 -18.80 3.91
C ILE A 38 -3.76 -18.28 5.30
N GLU A 39 -3.04 -17.16 5.36
CA GLU A 39 -2.99 -16.36 6.58
C GLU A 39 -4.32 -15.61 6.73
N PRO A 40 -4.82 -15.37 7.96
CA PRO A 40 -6.17 -14.83 8.17
C PRO A 40 -6.42 -13.47 7.49
N ASN A 41 -5.36 -12.74 7.17
CA ASN A 41 -5.36 -11.43 6.53
C ASN A 41 -4.67 -11.42 5.15
N ILE A 42 -4.34 -12.58 4.56
CA ILE A 42 -3.79 -12.65 3.20
C ILE A 42 -4.65 -13.59 2.37
N GLY A 43 -4.94 -13.22 1.12
CA GLY A 43 -5.42 -14.23 0.18
C GLY A 43 -5.15 -13.91 -1.27
N ALA A 44 -4.98 -14.98 -2.04
CA ALA A 44 -4.66 -14.95 -3.45
C ALA A 44 -5.93 -14.96 -4.30
N VAL A 45 -6.00 -14.09 -5.30
CA VAL A 45 -7.11 -13.98 -6.24
C VAL A 45 -6.59 -14.22 -7.66
N GLU A 46 -7.29 -15.06 -8.42
CA GLU A 46 -6.98 -15.31 -9.83
C GLU A 46 -7.16 -14.04 -10.65
N VAL A 47 -6.21 -13.76 -11.54
CA VAL A 47 -6.34 -12.66 -12.50
C VAL A 47 -7.22 -13.14 -13.66
N PRO A 48 -8.40 -12.53 -13.88
CA PRO A 48 -9.26 -12.90 -15.00
C PRO A 48 -8.59 -12.53 -16.31
N ASP A 49 -8.34 -13.52 -17.17
CA ASP A 49 -7.71 -13.32 -18.48
C ASP A 49 -8.39 -14.22 -19.55
N GLU A 50 -9.25 -13.61 -20.36
CA GLU A 50 -9.96 -14.31 -21.44
C GLU A 50 -9.02 -14.88 -22.50
N ARG A 51 -7.83 -14.26 -22.68
CA ARG A 51 -6.84 -14.71 -23.67
C ARG A 51 -6.28 -16.07 -23.28
N LEU A 52 -6.03 -16.27 -21.99
CA LEU A 52 -5.56 -17.54 -21.45
C LEU A 52 -6.57 -18.67 -21.72
N VAL A 53 -7.86 -18.38 -21.50
CA VAL A 53 -8.96 -19.33 -21.78
C VAL A 53 -9.05 -19.64 -23.27
N HIS A 54 -8.90 -18.63 -24.13
CA HIS A 54 -8.94 -18.80 -25.57
C HIS A 54 -7.80 -19.67 -26.09
N ILE A 55 -6.56 -19.38 -25.67
CA ILE A 55 -5.37 -20.16 -26.05
C ILE A 55 -5.49 -21.61 -25.58
N ALA A 56 -5.92 -21.84 -24.34
CA ALA A 56 -6.11 -23.18 -23.81
C ALA A 56 -7.12 -24.00 -24.63
N LYS A 57 -8.17 -23.34 -25.14
CA LYS A 57 -9.17 -23.98 -26.02
C LYS A 57 -8.59 -24.31 -27.39
N LEU A 58 -7.82 -23.41 -28.00
CA LEU A 58 -7.18 -23.64 -29.31
C LEU A 58 -6.19 -24.82 -29.27
N GLU A 59 -5.40 -24.91 -28.20
CA GLU A 59 -4.38 -25.94 -28.02
C GLU A 59 -4.93 -27.26 -27.45
N GLY A 60 -6.22 -27.32 -27.09
CA GLY A 60 -6.82 -28.50 -26.46
C GLY A 60 -6.24 -28.83 -25.08
N SER A 61 -5.83 -27.81 -24.32
CA SER A 61 -5.20 -27.96 -23.01
C SER A 61 -6.16 -28.58 -21.98
N ARG A 62 -5.68 -29.60 -21.24
CA ARG A 62 -6.47 -30.28 -20.19
C ARG A 62 -6.64 -29.44 -18.92
N LYS A 63 -5.77 -28.46 -18.70
CA LYS A 63 -5.76 -27.59 -17.52
C LYS A 63 -5.40 -26.16 -17.92
N VAL A 64 -6.08 -25.20 -17.34
CA VAL A 64 -5.77 -23.77 -17.41
C VAL A 64 -5.17 -23.36 -16.07
N THR A 65 -3.99 -22.71 -16.09
CA THR A 65 -3.33 -22.24 -14.86
C THR A 65 -3.26 -20.72 -14.91
N PRO A 66 -4.12 -20.00 -14.15
CA PRO A 66 -4.09 -18.54 -14.11
C PRO A 66 -2.89 -18.02 -13.32
N THR A 67 -2.62 -16.72 -13.46
CA THR A 67 -1.76 -15.98 -12.53
C THR A 67 -2.57 -15.45 -11.36
N PHE A 68 -1.91 -15.12 -10.26
CA PHE A 68 -2.55 -14.71 -9.01
C PHE A 68 -1.99 -13.37 -8.52
N ILE A 69 -2.85 -12.60 -7.86
CA ILE A 69 -2.49 -11.42 -7.06
C ILE A 69 -2.80 -11.73 -5.60
N GLU A 70 -1.85 -11.43 -4.71
CA GLU A 70 -2.04 -11.55 -3.27
C GLU A 70 -2.60 -10.24 -2.72
N PHE A 71 -3.75 -10.30 -2.06
CA PHE A 71 -4.31 -9.18 -1.31
C PHE A 71 -4.02 -9.36 0.18
N VAL A 72 -3.62 -8.29 0.84
CA VAL A 72 -3.34 -8.25 2.27
C VAL A 72 -4.33 -7.29 2.92
N ASP A 73 -5.13 -7.78 3.86
CA ASP A 73 -5.99 -6.94 4.69
C ASP A 73 -5.16 -6.24 5.76
N ILE A 74 -4.89 -4.95 5.56
CA ILE A 74 -4.17 -4.14 6.54
C ILE A 74 -5.22 -3.48 7.42
N ALA A 75 -5.18 -3.67 8.74
CA ALA A 75 -6.27 -3.20 9.58
C ALA A 75 -6.42 -1.67 9.52
N GLY A 76 -7.61 -1.19 9.90
CA GLY A 76 -8.04 0.20 9.65
C GLY A 76 -7.05 1.21 10.22
N LEU A 77 -6.51 2.06 9.34
CA LEU A 77 -5.68 3.18 9.75
C LEU A 77 -6.59 4.20 10.42
N VAL A 78 -6.27 4.55 11.66
CA VAL A 78 -6.90 5.67 12.37
C VAL A 78 -5.93 6.84 12.41
N LYS A 79 -6.49 8.05 12.46
CA LYS A 79 -5.73 9.28 12.68
C LYS A 79 -4.83 9.13 13.92
N GLY A 80 -3.55 9.50 13.79
CA GLY A 80 -2.55 9.33 14.82
C GLY A 80 -1.81 7.99 14.81
N ALA A 81 -1.98 7.15 13.77
CA ALA A 81 -1.23 5.89 13.64
C ALA A 81 0.30 6.08 13.68
N SER A 82 0.78 7.23 13.19
CA SER A 82 2.19 7.64 13.22
C SER A 82 2.70 8.05 14.62
N LYS A 83 1.82 8.39 15.58
CA LYS A 83 2.20 8.93 16.91
C LYS A 83 2.64 7.87 17.92
N GLY A 84 2.69 6.59 17.55
CA GLY A 84 3.39 5.57 18.32
C GLY A 84 2.62 4.86 19.44
N GLU A 85 1.29 4.98 19.52
CA GLU A 85 0.45 4.22 20.48
C GLU A 85 0.23 2.75 20.09
N GLY A 86 1.31 2.05 19.70
CA GLY A 86 1.35 0.60 19.54
C GLY A 86 0.75 0.07 18.23
N LEU A 87 -0.57 0.19 18.04
CA LEU A 87 -1.28 -0.46 16.92
C LEU A 87 -0.96 0.18 15.56
N GLY A 88 -0.88 1.51 15.49
CA GLY A 88 -0.63 2.25 14.24
C GLY A 88 0.71 1.91 13.58
N ASN A 89 1.76 1.72 14.38
CA ASN A 89 3.08 1.34 13.88
C ASN A 89 3.12 -0.09 13.30
N GLN A 90 2.33 -1.01 13.87
CA GLN A 90 2.23 -2.38 13.33
C GLN A 90 1.53 -2.38 11.96
N PHE A 91 0.49 -1.55 11.77
CA PHE A 91 -0.18 -1.42 10.48
C PHE A 91 0.73 -0.84 9.40
N LEU A 92 1.51 0.20 9.73
CA LEU A 92 2.46 0.81 8.80
C LEU A 92 3.59 -0.16 8.42
N ALA A 93 3.96 -1.09 9.30
CA ALA A 93 4.92 -2.14 8.99
C ALA A 93 4.39 -3.09 7.90
N HIS A 94 3.13 -3.51 7.97
CA HIS A 94 2.52 -4.37 6.94
C HIS A 94 2.44 -3.68 5.56
N ILE A 95 2.29 -2.35 5.52
CA ILE A 95 2.32 -1.61 4.25
C ILE A 95 3.71 -1.69 3.60
N ARG A 96 4.79 -1.83 4.38
CA ARG A 96 6.15 -1.98 3.79
C ARG A 96 6.28 -3.29 3.01
N GLU A 97 5.55 -4.33 3.40
CA GLU A 97 5.62 -5.69 2.85
C GLU A 97 4.80 -5.89 1.58
N VAL A 98 3.99 -4.90 1.18
CA VAL A 98 3.20 -4.94 -0.07
C VAL A 98 3.84 -4.11 -1.18
N ASP A 99 3.54 -4.43 -2.43
CA ASP A 99 4.08 -3.72 -3.59
C ASP A 99 3.22 -2.52 -4.01
N ALA A 100 1.91 -2.59 -3.75
CA ALA A 100 0.93 -1.57 -4.07
C ALA A 100 -0.11 -1.43 -2.97
N VAL A 101 -0.82 -0.30 -2.97
CA VAL A 101 -1.86 0.00 -1.99
C VAL A 101 -3.21 0.19 -2.70
N ALA A 102 -4.23 -0.53 -2.26
CA ALA A 102 -5.62 -0.29 -2.62
C ALA A 102 -6.30 0.47 -1.47
N MET A 103 -6.56 1.76 -1.66
CA MET A 103 -7.15 2.64 -0.64
C MET A 103 -8.67 2.67 -0.79
N VAL A 104 -9.37 2.01 0.13
CA VAL A 104 -10.83 1.95 0.16
C VAL A 104 -11.38 3.22 0.79
N LEU A 105 -12.20 3.93 0.02
CA LEU A 105 -12.85 5.17 0.42
C LEU A 105 -14.37 4.95 0.48
N ARG A 106 -14.98 5.43 1.56
CA ARG A 106 -16.44 5.35 1.72
C ARG A 106 -17.09 6.45 0.87
N CYS A 107 -17.91 6.07 -0.08
CA CYS A 107 -18.68 6.97 -0.95
C CYS A 107 -20.19 6.73 -0.81
N PHE A 108 -20.64 6.25 0.35
CA PHE A 108 -22.05 6.03 0.65
C PHE A 108 -22.39 6.43 2.08
N GLU A 109 -23.59 6.97 2.26
CA GLU A 109 -24.21 7.15 3.57
C GLU A 109 -25.01 5.90 3.94
N ARG A 110 -25.05 5.58 5.23
CA ARG A 110 -25.85 4.46 5.75
C ARG A 110 -26.23 4.74 7.19
N GLU A 111 -27.52 4.70 7.48
CA GLU A 111 -28.03 4.82 8.84
C GLU A 111 -27.41 3.74 9.74
N GLY A 112 -26.98 4.15 10.94
CA GLY A 112 -26.37 3.26 11.93
C GLY A 112 -24.88 2.97 11.74
N VAL A 113 -24.23 3.44 10.68
CA VAL A 113 -22.77 3.29 10.49
C VAL A 113 -22.05 4.62 10.68
N VAL A 114 -21.51 4.84 11.87
CA VAL A 114 -20.78 6.07 12.24
C VAL A 114 -19.47 6.16 11.47
N HIS A 115 -19.22 7.33 10.89
CA HIS A 115 -17.94 7.69 10.29
C HIS A 115 -16.98 8.22 11.36
N VAL A 116 -15.71 7.84 11.32
CA VAL A 116 -14.72 8.21 12.37
C VAL A 116 -14.55 9.72 12.51
N GLU A 117 -14.65 10.46 11.40
CA GLU A 117 -14.60 11.93 11.36
C GLU A 117 -16.01 12.57 11.41
N GLY A 118 -17.06 11.82 11.79
CA GLY A 118 -18.43 12.33 11.97
C GLY A 118 -19.29 12.36 10.70
N ASN A 119 -18.73 12.71 9.55
CA ASN A 119 -19.41 12.70 8.24
C ASN A 119 -18.59 12.00 7.16
N VAL A 120 -19.24 11.51 6.10
CA VAL A 120 -18.56 10.85 4.96
C VAL A 120 -17.92 11.92 4.07
N ASN A 121 -16.61 11.83 3.84
CA ASN A 121 -15.90 12.68 2.88
C ASN A 121 -14.68 11.92 2.33
N PRO A 122 -14.81 11.24 1.18
CA PRO A 122 -13.75 10.36 0.66
C PRO A 122 -12.46 11.11 0.32
N VAL A 123 -12.52 12.41 -0.02
CA VAL A 123 -11.33 13.22 -0.31
C VAL A 123 -10.54 13.47 0.97
N ARG A 124 -11.21 13.96 2.02
CA ARG A 124 -10.59 14.15 3.34
C ARG A 124 -10.06 12.82 3.87
N ASP A 125 -10.80 11.74 3.71
CA ASP A 125 -10.40 10.44 4.25
C ASP A 125 -9.14 9.91 3.54
N ALA A 126 -9.02 10.14 2.22
CA ALA A 126 -7.79 9.87 1.49
C ALA A 126 -6.62 10.72 2.00
N GLU A 127 -6.84 12.03 2.19
CA GLU A 127 -5.82 12.94 2.74
C GLU A 127 -5.34 12.51 4.13
N VAL A 128 -6.26 12.09 5.01
CA VAL A 128 -5.89 11.59 6.35
C VAL A 128 -4.95 10.38 6.23
N VAL A 129 -5.28 9.41 5.38
CA VAL A 129 -4.43 8.22 5.19
C VAL A 129 -3.07 8.62 4.60
N GLU A 130 -3.06 9.48 3.58
CA GLU A 130 -1.81 9.96 2.96
C GLU A 130 -0.90 10.67 3.96
N LEU A 131 -1.45 11.56 4.78
CA LEU A 131 -0.69 12.29 5.79
C LEU A 131 -0.05 11.36 6.83
N GLU A 132 -0.72 10.26 7.21
CA GLU A 132 -0.11 9.26 8.09
C GLU A 132 1.05 8.51 7.42
N LEU A 133 0.94 8.20 6.13
CA LEU A 133 2.03 7.57 5.36
C LEU A 133 3.22 8.53 5.23
N ILE A 134 2.96 9.80 4.90
CA ILE A 134 3.97 10.86 4.77
C ILE A 134 4.66 11.09 6.11
N ALA A 135 3.91 11.23 7.20
CA ALA A 135 4.47 11.41 8.53
C ALA A 135 5.42 10.26 8.90
N LYS A 136 5.07 9.02 8.53
CA LYS A 136 5.93 7.86 8.80
C LYS A 136 7.21 7.84 7.95
N ASP A 137 7.10 8.21 6.69
CA ASP A 137 8.27 8.34 5.83
C ASP A 137 9.19 9.48 6.29
N LEU A 138 8.63 10.62 6.69
CA LEU A 138 9.38 11.75 7.23
C LEU A 138 10.12 11.38 8.51
N GLU A 139 9.50 10.61 9.41
CA GLU A 139 10.16 10.05 10.59
C GLU A 139 11.35 9.14 10.18
N THR A 140 11.14 8.27 9.19
CA THR A 140 12.17 7.34 8.70
C THR A 140 13.36 8.10 8.12
N VAL A 141 13.09 9.09 7.27
CA VAL A 141 14.10 9.92 6.60
C VAL A 141 14.85 10.79 7.60
N SER A 142 14.15 11.42 8.54
CA SER A 142 14.77 12.27 9.58
C SER A 142 15.74 11.48 10.47
N ARG A 143 15.33 10.28 10.92
CA ARG A 143 16.21 9.40 11.71
C ARG A 143 17.45 8.94 10.93
N ARG A 144 17.33 8.76 9.61
CA ARG A 144 18.47 8.38 8.76
C ARG A 144 19.41 9.58 8.54
N LEU A 145 18.85 10.77 8.28
CA LEU A 145 19.60 12.02 8.14
C LEU A 145 20.52 12.29 9.32
N GLU A 146 20.01 12.21 10.56
CA GLU A 146 20.81 12.44 11.77
C GLU A 146 22.07 11.56 11.87
N ARG A 147 22.00 10.34 11.32
CA ARG A 147 23.11 9.38 11.32
C ARG A 147 24.10 9.67 10.19
N VAL A 148 23.58 9.97 9.00
CA VAL A 148 24.37 10.17 7.78
C VAL A 148 25.09 11.52 7.79
N GLU A 149 24.47 12.57 8.33
CA GLU A 149 25.06 13.92 8.37
C GLU A 149 26.43 13.96 9.06
N LYS A 150 26.60 13.23 10.17
CA LYS A 150 27.86 13.18 10.91
C LYS A 150 28.98 12.57 10.06
N THR A 151 28.67 11.47 9.37
CA THR A 151 29.62 10.76 8.51
C THR A 151 29.95 11.56 7.26
N ALA A 152 28.96 12.21 6.64
CA ALA A 152 29.14 13.05 5.45
C ALA A 152 30.04 14.27 5.72
N ARG A 153 29.89 14.90 6.90
CA ARG A 153 30.77 16.00 7.35
C ARG A 153 32.22 15.54 7.54
N GLY A 154 32.43 14.26 7.89
CA GLY A 154 33.75 13.63 7.97
C GLY A 154 34.45 13.41 6.62
N GLY A 155 33.77 13.71 5.51
CA GLY A 155 34.36 13.68 4.17
C GLY A 155 34.05 12.44 3.34
N ASP A 156 33.36 11.46 3.90
CA ASP A 156 32.99 10.22 3.20
C ASP A 156 32.11 10.50 1.96
N ALA A 157 32.53 10.01 0.80
CA ALA A 157 31.85 10.28 -0.47
C ALA A 157 30.49 9.61 -0.54
N SER A 158 30.38 8.35 -0.08
CA SER A 158 29.11 7.61 -0.11
C SER A 158 28.06 8.23 0.83
N ALA A 159 28.48 8.73 1.99
CA ALA A 159 27.60 9.41 2.93
C ALA A 159 27.10 10.76 2.40
N LYS A 160 27.90 11.46 1.58
CA LYS A 160 27.46 12.70 0.91
C LYS A 160 26.39 12.42 -0.15
N GLU A 161 26.59 11.39 -0.97
CA GLU A 161 25.59 10.95 -1.95
C GLU A 161 24.28 10.54 -1.27
N GLU A 162 24.36 9.72 -0.22
CA GLU A 162 23.20 9.34 0.58
C GLU A 162 22.49 10.55 1.20
N LEU A 163 23.24 11.53 1.71
CA LEU A 163 22.71 12.77 2.25
C LEU A 163 21.91 13.55 1.20
N GLU A 164 22.40 13.64 -0.04
CA GLU A 164 21.67 14.30 -1.13
C GLU A 164 20.32 13.65 -1.43
N HIS A 165 20.27 12.31 -1.50
CA HIS A 165 19.01 11.59 -1.69
C HIS A 165 18.02 11.88 -0.55
N LEU A 166 18.50 11.81 0.68
CA LEU A 166 17.68 12.04 1.87
C LEU A 166 17.12 13.47 1.92
N LEU A 167 17.93 14.48 1.59
CA LEU A 167 17.48 15.88 1.56
C LEU A 167 16.40 16.11 0.49
N ARG A 168 16.58 15.59 -0.72
CA ARG A 168 15.57 15.69 -1.79
C ARG A 168 14.25 15.00 -1.41
N ILE A 169 14.34 13.83 -0.79
CA ILE A 169 13.16 13.10 -0.30
C ILE A 169 12.46 13.89 0.80
N LYS A 170 13.23 14.41 1.77
CA LYS A 170 12.71 15.15 2.91
C LYS A 170 11.94 16.39 2.46
N GLU A 171 12.47 17.16 1.51
CA GLU A 171 11.83 18.37 0.95
C GLU A 171 10.41 18.06 0.44
N ILE A 172 10.24 16.99 -0.35
CA ILE A 172 8.93 16.58 -0.88
C ILE A 172 7.96 16.20 0.25
N LEU A 173 8.45 15.46 1.25
CA LEU A 173 7.61 15.00 2.37
C LEU A 173 7.22 16.16 3.31
N GLU A 174 8.07 17.17 3.48
CA GLU A 174 7.79 18.39 4.26
C GLU A 174 6.70 19.25 3.59
N ASP A 175 6.60 19.20 2.26
CA ASP A 175 5.50 19.82 1.49
C ASP A 175 4.19 19.02 1.56
N LEU A 176 4.13 17.96 2.38
CA LEU A 176 2.97 17.07 2.54
C LEU A 176 2.55 16.36 1.23
N GLU A 177 3.52 16.12 0.33
CA GLU A 177 3.30 15.40 -0.92
C GLU A 177 3.92 14.00 -0.87
N PRO A 178 3.24 12.95 -1.39
CA PRO A 178 3.80 11.62 -1.45
C PRO A 178 4.81 11.49 -2.60
N LEU A 179 5.92 10.77 -2.37
CA LEU A 179 6.99 10.59 -3.34
C LEU A 179 6.53 10.06 -4.70
N ARG A 180 5.51 9.22 -4.74
CA ARG A 180 4.98 8.65 -6.00
C ARG A 180 4.53 9.71 -7.01
N LYS A 181 4.10 10.90 -6.57
CA LYS A 181 3.73 12.01 -7.47
C LYS A 181 4.94 12.69 -8.11
N HIS A 182 6.14 12.47 -7.57
CA HIS A 182 7.38 13.10 -7.99
C HIS A 182 8.31 12.16 -8.78
N ARG A 183 7.85 10.93 -9.13
CA ARG A 183 8.67 9.94 -9.86
C ARG A 183 9.27 10.46 -11.16
N GLY A 184 8.57 11.34 -11.87
CA GLY A 184 9.06 11.93 -13.12
C GLY A 184 10.10 13.04 -12.94
N ARG A 185 10.31 13.53 -11.71
CA ARG A 185 11.23 14.64 -11.37
C ARG A 185 12.43 14.18 -10.57
N LEU A 186 12.27 13.13 -9.76
CA LEU A 186 13.35 12.57 -8.94
C LEU A 186 14.33 11.75 -9.79
N PRO A 187 15.64 11.81 -9.49
CA PRO A 187 16.62 10.90 -10.10
C PRO A 187 16.27 9.44 -9.79
N GLU A 188 16.49 8.55 -10.76
CA GLU A 188 16.18 7.12 -10.64
C GLU A 188 16.88 6.48 -9.41
N GLU A 189 18.12 6.88 -9.15
CA GLU A 189 18.87 6.41 -7.98
C GLU A 189 18.23 6.84 -6.66
N THR A 190 17.64 8.05 -6.60
CA THR A 190 16.91 8.54 -5.41
C THR A 190 15.65 7.72 -5.18
N LEU A 191 14.90 7.41 -6.25
CA LEU A 191 13.72 6.55 -6.18
C LEU A 191 14.11 5.13 -5.76
N ARG A 192 15.16 4.57 -6.33
CA ARG A 192 15.67 3.24 -5.98
C ARG A 192 16.10 3.19 -4.52
N TYR A 193 16.78 4.22 -4.02
CA TYR A 193 17.16 4.33 -2.62
C TYR A 193 15.92 4.41 -1.69
N ALA A 194 14.93 5.23 -2.04
CA ALA A 194 13.65 5.30 -1.33
C ALA A 194 12.93 3.94 -1.28
N GLU A 195 12.87 3.23 -2.41
CA GLU A 195 12.14 1.95 -2.55
C GLU A 195 12.88 0.76 -1.91
N LYS A 196 14.19 0.64 -2.15
CA LYS A 196 14.97 -0.58 -1.86
C LYS A 196 15.83 -0.48 -0.61
N THR A 197 16.13 0.73 -0.13
CA THR A 197 16.97 0.93 1.05
C THR A 197 16.15 1.44 2.23
N LEU A 198 15.32 2.46 2.01
CA LEU A 198 14.47 3.03 3.06
C LEU A 198 13.09 2.37 3.17
N PHE A 199 12.68 1.61 2.15
CA PHE A 199 11.37 0.97 2.06
C PHE A 199 10.22 1.94 2.34
N LEU A 200 10.30 3.15 1.77
CA LEU A 200 9.33 4.22 2.01
C LEU A 200 7.93 3.80 1.53
N LEU A 201 6.90 4.30 2.20
CA LEU A 201 5.51 3.96 1.96
C LEU A 201 4.94 4.75 0.78
N THR A 202 5.24 6.05 0.73
CA THR A 202 4.65 7.03 -0.20
C THR A 202 5.13 6.89 -1.64
N VAL A 203 6.17 6.09 -1.89
CA VAL A 203 6.66 5.77 -3.25
C VAL A 203 5.83 4.67 -3.92
N LYS A 204 5.10 3.86 -3.13
CA LYS A 204 4.27 2.76 -3.63
C LYS A 204 3.11 3.30 -4.48
N PRO A 205 2.74 2.63 -5.58
CA PRO A 205 1.55 2.98 -6.33
C PRO A 205 0.29 2.81 -5.47
N VAL A 206 -0.66 3.72 -5.63
CA VAL A 206 -1.94 3.73 -4.92
C VAL A 206 -3.08 3.68 -5.93
N MET A 207 -4.05 2.80 -5.70
CA MET A 207 -5.32 2.75 -6.40
C MET A 207 -6.43 3.12 -5.42
N PHE A 208 -7.25 4.13 -5.75
CA PHE A 208 -8.42 4.46 -4.96
C PHE A 208 -9.58 3.52 -5.32
N VAL A 209 -10.19 2.93 -4.30
CA VAL A 209 -11.36 2.06 -4.42
C VAL A 209 -12.54 2.80 -3.80
N ALA A 210 -13.31 3.48 -4.64
CA ALA A 210 -14.54 4.15 -4.23
C ALA A 210 -15.63 3.11 -3.94
N ASN A 211 -15.90 2.86 -2.66
CA ASN A 211 -16.95 1.94 -2.24
C ASN A 211 -18.28 2.71 -2.20
N ILE A 212 -19.23 2.32 -3.05
CA ILE A 212 -20.52 2.98 -3.23
C ILE A 212 -21.67 2.12 -2.69
N GLY A 213 -22.85 2.71 -2.55
CA GLY A 213 -24.08 1.98 -2.24
C GLY A 213 -24.48 1.06 -3.39
N GLU A 214 -25.41 0.15 -3.12
CA GLU A 214 -26.00 -0.71 -4.16
C GLU A 214 -27.03 0.03 -5.04
N GLU A 215 -27.47 1.22 -4.60
CA GLU A 215 -28.42 2.11 -5.29
C GLU A 215 -27.73 3.25 -6.05
#